data_AF-A0A7Y2L2H4-F1
#
_entry.id   AF-A0A7Y2L2H4-F1
#
_cell.length_a   1.000
_cell.length_b   1.000
_cell.length_c   1.000
_cell.angle_alpha   90.00
_cell.angle_beta   90.00
_cell.angle_gamma   90.00
#
_symmetry.space_group_name_H-M   'P 1'
#
loop_
_entity.id
_entity.type
_entity.pdbx_description
1 polymer ?
#
loop_
_entity_poly.entity_id
_entity_poly.type
_entity_poly.pdbx_seq_one_letter_code
_entity_poly.pdbx_strand_id
1 'polypeptide(L)'
;MDERLLRLYERELEFLREGAGEFARIYPKVASHLNLDSRHDPDPGVERLLEGLGFLTARIQLQMESEFPHFTRNLLERVQPHSLAPLPSMAVVQLTPDLHQGSLVKGFSLAADSALNAFADVEGQSARCEWRSLQPVTLWPLQIESAEYLPSANLLSGVPAGLAVEAHSAIRLRLKTTAGTLFNQLALEHLCLYLGRPGAPTLAVHEALLSRTLGIIARPSGSDDDGCEVIEPGHISQVDLEPGQDAQLKPRAGE
;
A
#
# COMPACT_ATOMS: atom_id res chain seq x y z
N MET A 1 14.80 30.28 18.97
CA MET A 1 13.95 31.36 18.42
C MET A 1 13.49 30.88 17.05
N ASP A 2 12.21 30.99 16.70
CA ASP A 2 11.70 30.49 15.41
C ASP A 2 12.26 31.34 14.26
N GLU A 3 13.05 30.75 13.36
CA GLU A 3 13.68 31.45 12.23
C GLU A 3 12.64 32.08 11.28
N ARG A 4 11.40 31.58 11.27
CA ARG A 4 10.31 32.17 10.50
C ARG A 4 9.94 33.56 11.01
N LEU A 5 10.03 33.79 12.32
CA LEU A 5 9.66 35.07 12.92
C LEU A 5 10.58 36.19 12.44
N LEU A 6 11.88 35.93 12.34
CA LEU A 6 12.84 36.93 11.86
C LEU A 6 12.57 37.29 10.40
N ARG A 7 12.34 36.29 9.54
CA ARG A 7 12.01 36.53 8.13
C ARG A 7 10.71 37.33 7.96
N LEU A 8 9.67 36.98 8.72
CA LEU A 8 8.40 37.72 8.70
C LEU A 8 8.59 39.14 9.24
N TYR A 9 9.38 39.32 10.29
CA TYR A 9 9.70 40.63 10.83
C TYR A 9 10.42 41.53 9.83
N GLU A 10 11.48 41.01 9.18
CA GLU A 10 12.23 41.76 8.18
C GLU A 10 11.35 42.15 6.99
N ARG A 11 10.52 41.21 6.50
CA ARG A 11 9.56 41.46 5.43
C ARG A 11 8.51 42.51 5.81
N GLU A 12 7.94 42.42 7.01
CA GLU A 12 6.95 43.38 7.48
C GLU A 12 7.56 44.76 7.71
N LEU A 13 8.79 44.82 8.23
CA LEU A 13 9.50 46.08 8.43
C LEU A 13 9.82 46.75 7.09
N GLU A 14 10.24 45.99 6.08
CA GLU A 14 10.45 46.49 4.72
C GLU A 14 9.13 47.03 4.13
N PHE A 15 8.05 46.25 4.21
CA PHE A 15 6.71 46.67 3.76
C PHE A 15 6.22 47.95 4.45
N LEU A 16 6.42 48.07 5.76
CA LEU A 16 6.05 49.26 6.54
C LEU A 16 6.86 50.49 6.13
N ARG A 17 8.17 50.33 5.87
CA ARG A 17 9.04 51.41 5.41
C ARG A 17 8.68 51.87 3.99
N GLU A 18 8.41 50.94 3.08
CA GLU A 18 7.93 51.26 1.74
C GLU A 18 6.61 52.03 1.78
N GLY A 19 5.63 51.54 2.55
CA GLY A 19 4.34 52.21 2.73
C GLY A 19 4.45 53.59 3.38
N ALA A 20 5.36 53.77 4.35
CA ALA A 20 5.65 55.08 4.94
C ALA A 20 6.23 56.06 3.90
N GLY A 21 7.12 55.57 3.02
CA GLY A 21 7.66 56.35 1.91
C GLY A 21 6.60 56.75 0.86
N GLU A 22 5.69 55.84 0.53
CA GLU A 22 4.55 56.13 -0.36
C GLU A 22 3.61 57.17 0.27
N PHE A 23 3.27 57.00 1.55
CA PHE A 23 2.45 57.95 2.30
C PHE A 23 3.06 59.35 2.30
N ALA A 24 4.38 59.45 2.48
CA ALA A 24 5.09 60.73 2.47
C ALA A 24 4.99 61.45 1.12
N ARG A 25 5.06 60.71 0.00
CA ARG A 25 4.92 61.28 -1.34
C ARG A 25 3.51 61.82 -1.61
N ILE A 26 2.49 61.14 -1.11
CA ILE A 26 1.08 61.50 -1.35
C ILE A 26 0.65 62.65 -0.42
N TYR A 27 1.10 62.64 0.85
CA TYR A 27 0.69 63.58 1.88
C TYR A 27 1.87 64.30 2.55
N PRO A 28 2.64 65.11 1.79
CA PRO A 28 3.88 65.72 2.28
C PRO A 28 3.67 66.64 3.48
N LYS A 29 2.52 67.35 3.56
CA LYS A 29 2.18 68.21 4.71
C LYS A 29 1.99 67.43 6.02
N VAL A 30 1.52 66.19 5.95
CA VAL A 30 1.29 65.35 7.13
C VAL A 30 2.56 64.59 7.48
N ALA A 31 3.27 64.09 6.47
CA ALA A 31 4.53 63.38 6.63
C ALA A 31 5.66 64.25 7.21
N SER A 32 5.66 65.55 6.91
CA SER A 32 6.62 66.50 7.50
C SER A 32 6.44 66.67 9.02
N HIS A 33 5.23 66.47 9.56
CA HIS A 33 4.99 66.48 11.01
C HIS A 33 5.53 65.22 11.69
N LEU A 34 5.75 64.14 10.94
CA LEU A 34 6.22 62.84 11.41
C LEU A 34 7.68 62.56 11.01
N ASN A 35 8.36 63.52 10.36
CA ASN A 35 9.71 63.36 9.81
C ASN A 35 9.86 62.10 8.92
N LEU A 36 8.84 61.79 8.13
CA LEU A 36 8.86 60.68 7.16
C LEU A 36 9.42 61.08 5.77
N ASP A 37 9.82 62.34 5.61
CA ASP A 37 10.36 62.87 4.35
C ASP A 37 11.82 62.43 4.14
N SER A 38 12.14 61.99 2.91
CA SER A 38 13.48 61.54 2.48
C SER A 38 14.60 62.59 2.52
N ARG A 39 14.31 63.80 3.02
CA ARG A 39 15.24 64.94 3.09
C ARG A 39 15.86 65.13 4.48
N HIS A 40 15.32 64.48 5.51
CA HIS A 40 15.82 64.52 6.87
C HIS A 40 16.08 63.09 7.37
N ASP A 41 16.96 62.95 8.36
CA ASP A 41 17.15 61.67 9.04
C ASP A 41 15.82 61.25 9.69
N PRO A 42 15.39 59.98 9.53
CA PRO A 42 14.15 59.49 10.10
C PRO A 42 14.16 59.60 11.62
N ASP A 43 13.03 60.00 12.20
CA ASP A 43 12.89 60.11 13.66
C ASP A 43 13.08 58.72 14.31
N PRO A 44 14.05 58.55 15.23
CA PRO A 44 14.29 57.26 15.89
C PRO A 44 13.07 56.71 16.65
N GLY A 45 12.18 57.57 17.12
CA GLY A 45 10.93 57.19 17.78
C GLY A 45 9.92 56.59 16.80
N VAL A 46 9.80 57.17 15.60
CA VAL A 46 8.95 56.63 14.53
C VAL A 46 9.51 55.31 14.01
N GLU A 47 10.82 55.22 13.82
CA GLU A 47 11.47 53.98 13.39
C GLU A 47 11.26 52.85 14.40
N ARG A 48 11.45 53.11 15.71
CA ARG A 48 11.18 52.12 16.77
C ARG A 48 9.70 51.73 16.86
N LEU A 49 8.78 52.63 16.51
CA LEU A 49 7.36 52.31 16.40
C LEU A 49 7.08 51.39 15.21
N LEU A 50 7.72 51.63 14.06
CA LEU A 50 7.61 50.74 12.88
C LEU A 50 8.23 49.37 13.16
N GLU A 51 9.37 49.31 13.83
CA GLU A 51 9.97 48.05 14.30
C GLU A 51 9.03 47.32 15.28
N GLY A 52 8.48 48.01 16.27
CA GLY A 52 7.50 47.44 17.21
C GLY A 52 6.26 46.90 16.52
N LEU A 53 5.72 47.65 15.55
CA LEU A 53 4.55 47.26 14.75
C LEU A 53 4.86 46.07 13.83
N GLY A 54 6.01 46.10 13.15
CA GLY A 54 6.49 45.01 12.31
C GLY A 54 6.65 43.73 13.11
N PHE A 55 7.18 43.82 14.34
CA PHE A 55 7.31 42.67 15.23
C PHE A 55 5.96 42.08 15.65
N LEU A 56 4.98 42.92 16.03
CA LEU A 56 3.64 42.47 16.38
C LEU A 56 2.92 41.83 15.19
N THR A 57 3.03 42.43 14.01
CA THR A 57 2.40 41.95 12.78
C THR A 57 3.01 40.63 12.32
N ALA A 58 4.33 40.51 12.37
CA ALA A 58 5.05 39.26 12.07
C ALA A 58 4.61 38.12 12.99
N ARG A 59 4.34 38.39 14.27
CA ARG A 59 3.80 37.37 15.19
C ARG A 59 2.38 36.92 14.81
N ILE A 60 1.53 37.84 14.37
CA ILE A 60 0.19 37.51 13.90
C ILE A 60 0.27 36.65 12.63
N GLN A 61 1.13 37.03 11.68
CA GLN A 61 1.35 36.24 10.47
C GLN A 61 1.89 34.85 10.77
N LEU A 62 2.88 34.75 11.67
CA LEU A 62 3.41 33.46 12.10
C LEU A 62 2.30 32.55 12.68
N GLN A 63 1.40 33.12 13.47
CA GLN A 63 0.25 32.39 14.00
C GLN A 63 -0.71 31.96 12.89
N MET A 64 -1.03 32.84 11.93
CA MET A 64 -1.89 32.48 10.80
C MET A 64 -1.28 31.36 9.94
N GLU A 65 0.02 31.45 9.65
CA GLU A 65 0.75 30.42 8.91
C GLU A 65 0.80 29.08 9.66
N SER A 66 0.90 29.09 11.00
CA SER A 66 0.87 27.84 11.78
C SER A 66 -0.51 27.19 11.83
N GLU A 67 -1.59 27.98 11.78
CA GLU A 67 -2.97 27.45 11.82
C GLU A 67 -3.44 26.92 10.46
N PHE A 68 -2.87 27.42 9.35
CA PHE A 68 -3.33 27.04 8.02
C PHE A 68 -3.22 25.53 7.70
N PRO A 69 -2.13 24.81 8.05
CA PRO A 69 -2.07 23.35 7.92
C PRO A 69 -3.13 22.60 8.73
N HIS A 70 -3.52 23.11 9.90
CA HIS A 70 -4.58 22.52 10.70
C HIS A 70 -5.93 22.66 10.00
N PHE A 71 -6.22 23.83 9.44
CA PHE A 71 -7.42 24.06 8.66
C PHE A 71 -7.52 23.13 7.44
N THR A 72 -6.45 23.02 6.64
CA THR A 72 -6.45 22.16 5.45
C THR A 72 -6.54 20.67 5.80
N ARG A 73 -5.87 20.23 6.88
CA ARG A 73 -5.99 18.85 7.40
C ARG A 73 -7.43 18.55 7.81
N ASN A 74 -8.05 19.41 8.59
CA ASN A 74 -9.46 19.23 9.04
C ASN A 74 -10.45 19.20 7.85
N LEU A 75 -10.18 19.98 6.81
CA LEU A 75 -10.98 19.92 5.58
C LEU A 75 -10.80 18.58 4.85
N LEU A 76 -9.56 18.11 4.71
CA LEU A 76 -9.25 16.82 4.08
C LEU A 76 -9.82 15.64 4.86
N GLU A 77 -9.85 15.69 6.19
CA GLU A 77 -10.50 14.66 7.02
C GLU A 77 -12.00 14.54 6.70
N ARG A 78 -12.66 15.61 6.25
CA ARG A 78 -14.08 15.58 5.88
C ARG A 78 -14.32 15.15 4.44
N VAL A 79 -13.45 15.56 3.51
CA VAL A 79 -13.64 15.30 2.07
C VAL A 79 -13.05 13.95 1.66
N GLN A 80 -11.87 13.61 2.16
CA GLN A 80 -11.12 12.41 1.77
C GLN A 80 -10.34 11.82 2.96
N PRO A 81 -11.05 11.30 3.99
CA PRO A 81 -10.42 10.77 5.20
C PRO A 81 -9.41 9.65 4.93
N HIS A 82 -9.68 8.81 3.92
CA HIS A 82 -8.86 7.64 3.59
C HIS A 82 -7.44 8.00 3.12
N SER A 83 -7.22 9.19 2.58
CA SER A 83 -5.87 9.62 2.15
C SER A 83 -5.01 10.14 3.29
N LEU A 84 -5.62 10.42 4.45
CA LEU A 84 -4.91 10.78 5.67
C LEU A 84 -4.75 9.60 6.63
N ALA A 85 -5.40 8.47 6.35
CA ALA A 85 -5.31 7.28 7.17
C ALA A 85 -3.89 6.67 7.06
N PRO A 86 -3.26 6.33 8.19
CA PRO A 86 -1.99 5.62 8.15
C PRO A 86 -2.18 4.25 7.50
N LEU A 87 -1.23 3.83 6.66
CA LEU A 87 -1.22 2.49 6.10
C LEU A 87 -0.75 1.51 7.19
N PRO A 88 -1.56 0.50 7.58
CA PRO A 88 -1.14 -0.48 8.56
C PRO A 88 -0.04 -1.39 8.00
N SER A 89 0.70 -2.04 8.89
CA SER A 89 1.59 -3.13 8.51
C SER A 89 0.77 -4.31 7.98
N MET A 90 1.18 -4.87 6.84
CA MET A 90 0.51 -5.98 6.17
C MET A 90 1.55 -7.03 5.77
N ALA A 91 1.15 -8.30 5.80
CA ALA A 91 2.00 -9.42 5.40
C ALA A 91 1.18 -10.53 4.75
N VAL A 92 1.81 -11.28 3.83
CA VAL A 92 1.29 -12.56 3.35
C VAL A 92 1.89 -13.65 4.21
N VAL A 93 1.03 -14.49 4.79
CA VAL A 93 1.45 -15.60 5.66
C VAL A 93 1.05 -16.94 5.05
N GLN A 94 1.87 -17.96 5.29
CA GLN A 94 1.54 -19.34 4.95
C GLN A 94 0.98 -20.03 6.19
N LEU A 95 -0.20 -20.63 6.05
CA LEU A 95 -0.86 -21.42 7.09
C LEU A 95 -0.73 -22.90 6.72
N THR A 96 -0.11 -23.68 7.60
CA THR A 96 0.03 -25.13 7.41
C THR A 96 -0.91 -25.83 8.39
N PRO A 97 -1.85 -26.67 7.92
CA PRO A 97 -2.73 -27.40 8.82
C PRO A 97 -1.96 -28.46 9.61
N ASP A 98 -2.38 -28.71 10.85
CA ASP A 98 -1.86 -29.82 11.64
C ASP A 98 -2.41 -31.15 11.10
N LEU A 99 -1.53 -32.00 10.58
CA LEU A 99 -1.89 -33.27 9.95
C LEU A 99 -2.38 -34.32 10.95
N HIS A 100 -2.18 -34.10 12.25
CA HIS A 100 -2.63 -35.00 13.32
C HIS A 100 -4.02 -34.65 13.87
N GLN A 101 -4.57 -33.49 13.49
CA GLN A 101 -5.84 -32.98 14.05
C GLN A 101 -6.93 -32.91 13.00
N GLY A 102 -7.90 -33.84 13.11
CA GLY A 102 -9.10 -33.86 12.27
C GLY A 102 -8.86 -34.40 10.86
N SER A 103 -9.96 -34.60 10.12
CA SER A 103 -9.91 -35.01 8.72
C SER A 103 -9.89 -33.77 7.82
N LEU A 104 -8.85 -33.61 7.01
CA LEU A 104 -8.72 -32.52 6.04
C LEU A 104 -9.32 -32.86 4.66
N VAL A 105 -10.03 -33.98 4.54
CA VAL A 105 -10.62 -34.46 3.27
C VAL A 105 -11.63 -33.46 2.69
N LYS A 106 -12.39 -32.78 3.56
CA LYS A 106 -13.33 -31.70 3.18
C LYS A 106 -12.68 -30.30 3.16
N GLY A 107 -11.38 -30.21 3.44
CA GLY A 107 -10.69 -28.95 3.69
C GLY A 107 -11.03 -28.36 5.06
N PHE A 108 -10.10 -27.59 5.63
CA PHE A 108 -10.35 -26.81 6.84
C PHE A 108 -10.49 -25.34 6.46
N SER A 109 -11.69 -24.77 6.60
CA SER A 109 -11.93 -23.36 6.27
C SER A 109 -11.61 -22.46 7.46
N LEU A 110 -10.61 -21.62 7.31
CA LEU A 110 -10.34 -20.49 8.19
C LEU A 110 -11.19 -19.31 7.73
N ALA A 111 -11.99 -18.73 8.63
CA ALA A 111 -12.81 -17.57 8.31
C ALA A 111 -11.95 -16.32 8.04
N ALA A 112 -12.51 -15.36 7.30
CA ALA A 112 -11.99 -13.99 7.31
C ALA A 112 -12.02 -13.41 8.74
N ASP A 113 -11.23 -12.37 8.97
CA ASP A 113 -11.06 -11.71 10.27
C ASP A 113 -10.41 -12.59 11.36
N SER A 114 -9.82 -13.73 10.99
CA SER A 114 -9.12 -14.61 11.93
C SER A 114 -7.85 -13.95 12.45
N ALA A 115 -7.69 -13.88 13.77
CA ALA A 115 -6.59 -13.19 14.42
C ALA A 115 -5.27 -13.98 14.36
N LEU A 116 -4.20 -13.29 13.98
CA LEU A 116 -2.82 -13.76 13.96
C LEU A 116 -2.00 -12.86 14.88
N ASN A 117 -1.41 -13.42 15.92
CA ASN A 117 -0.67 -12.66 16.92
C ASN A 117 0.83 -12.93 16.80
N ALA A 118 1.64 -11.87 16.89
CA ALA A 118 3.07 -11.99 17.10
C ALA A 118 3.54 -10.99 18.17
N PHE A 119 4.75 -11.21 18.67
CA PHE A 119 5.43 -10.27 19.54
C PHE A 119 6.59 -9.64 18.76
N ALA A 120 6.71 -8.32 18.86
CA ALA A 120 7.81 -7.57 18.29
C ALA A 120 8.59 -6.87 19.42
N ASP A 121 9.91 -6.95 19.37
CA ASP A 121 10.77 -6.23 20.30
C ASP A 121 11.03 -4.83 19.74
N VAL A 122 10.55 -3.82 20.46
CA VAL A 122 10.72 -2.40 20.11
C VAL A 122 11.41 -1.73 21.29
N GLU A 123 12.66 -1.28 21.09
CA GLU A 123 13.45 -0.57 22.10
C GLU A 123 13.55 -1.30 23.46
N GLY A 124 13.62 -2.65 23.43
CA GLY A 124 13.68 -3.48 24.63
C GLY A 124 12.34 -3.73 25.33
N GLN A 125 11.23 -3.29 24.73
CA GLN A 125 9.87 -3.62 25.17
C GLN A 125 9.22 -4.59 24.19
N SER A 126 8.58 -5.65 24.71
CA SER A 126 7.84 -6.59 23.89
C SER A 126 6.43 -6.05 23.63
N ALA A 127 6.14 -5.70 22.38
CA ALA A 127 4.85 -5.24 21.92
C ALA A 127 4.08 -6.39 21.27
N ARG A 128 2.82 -6.58 21.65
CA ARG A 128 1.91 -7.51 20.97
C ARG A 128 1.35 -6.87 19.71
N CYS A 129 1.53 -7.53 18.58
CA CYS A 129 0.95 -7.14 17.31
C CYS A 129 -0.11 -8.17 16.89
N GLU A 130 -1.24 -7.67 16.41
CA GLU A 130 -2.35 -8.49 15.91
C GLU A 130 -2.62 -8.11 14.45
N TRP A 131 -2.61 -9.12 13.57
CA TRP A 131 -3.07 -9.04 12.19
C TRP A 131 -4.33 -9.89 12.06
N ARG A 132 -5.11 -9.64 11.00
CA ARG A 132 -6.30 -10.41 10.69
C ARG A 132 -6.31 -10.87 9.25
N SER A 133 -6.78 -12.08 9.01
CA SER A 133 -6.98 -12.58 7.65
C SER A 133 -8.00 -11.71 6.93
N LEU A 134 -7.69 -11.29 5.71
CA LEU A 134 -8.60 -10.44 4.93
C LEU A 134 -9.72 -11.24 4.25
N GLN A 135 -9.47 -12.52 3.99
CA GLN A 135 -10.37 -13.42 3.27
C GLN A 135 -10.42 -14.79 3.93
N PRO A 136 -11.51 -15.55 3.73
CA PRO A 136 -11.54 -16.95 4.15
C PRO A 136 -10.52 -17.75 3.34
N VAL A 137 -9.83 -18.69 4.00
CA VAL A 137 -8.82 -19.55 3.37
C VAL A 137 -9.13 -21.00 3.71
N THR A 138 -9.21 -21.86 2.69
CA THR A 138 -9.37 -23.30 2.88
C THR A 138 -8.02 -23.98 2.86
N LEU A 139 -7.66 -24.62 3.98
CA LEU A 139 -6.44 -25.39 4.14
C LEU A 139 -6.67 -26.82 3.67
N TRP A 140 -5.82 -27.26 2.74
CA TRP A 140 -5.84 -28.61 2.18
C TRP A 140 -4.61 -29.39 2.64
N PRO A 141 -4.68 -30.74 2.71
CA PRO A 141 -3.52 -31.58 2.98
C PRO A 141 -2.67 -31.72 1.71
N LEU A 142 -2.19 -30.59 1.19
CA LEU A 142 -1.46 -30.49 -0.06
C LEU A 142 -0.14 -29.77 0.15
N GLN A 143 0.90 -30.23 -0.53
CA GLN A 143 2.21 -29.61 -0.56
C GLN A 143 2.70 -29.52 -1.99
N ILE A 144 3.31 -28.37 -2.33
CA ILE A 144 4.05 -28.19 -3.58
C ILE A 144 5.45 -28.79 -3.36
N GLU A 145 5.79 -29.85 -4.08
CA GLU A 145 7.13 -30.48 -4.01
C GLU A 145 8.13 -29.78 -4.92
N SER A 146 7.70 -29.38 -6.12
CA SER A 146 8.52 -28.60 -7.05
C SER A 146 7.69 -27.71 -7.95
N ALA A 147 8.30 -26.61 -8.39
CA ALA A 147 7.76 -25.70 -9.40
C ALA A 147 8.89 -25.39 -10.39
N GLU A 148 8.71 -25.76 -11.64
CA GLU A 148 9.75 -25.73 -12.66
C GLU A 148 9.25 -25.05 -13.94
N TYR A 149 10.08 -24.17 -14.51
CA TYR A 149 9.83 -23.60 -15.83
C TYR A 149 10.50 -24.47 -16.90
N LEU A 150 9.72 -24.92 -17.87
CA LEU A 150 10.17 -25.70 -19.00
C LEU A 150 10.19 -24.78 -20.24
N PRO A 151 11.37 -24.49 -20.82
CA PRO A 151 11.50 -23.58 -21.95
C PRO A 151 10.96 -24.17 -23.26
N SER A 152 10.64 -25.46 -23.29
CA SER A 152 10.02 -26.15 -24.42
C SER A 152 8.96 -27.13 -23.91
N ALA A 153 7.74 -27.04 -24.46
CA ALA A 153 6.66 -27.98 -24.12
C ALA A 153 6.96 -29.42 -24.59
N ASN A 154 7.84 -29.60 -25.57
CA ASN A 154 8.31 -30.91 -26.02
C ASN A 154 9.08 -31.69 -24.94
N LEU A 155 9.50 -31.03 -23.86
CA LEU A 155 10.09 -31.68 -22.68
C LEU A 155 9.04 -32.39 -21.82
N LEU A 156 7.75 -32.19 -22.10
CA LEU A 156 6.65 -32.89 -21.49
C LEU A 156 6.20 -34.03 -22.40
N SER A 157 6.31 -35.25 -21.89
CA SER A 157 5.69 -36.46 -22.45
C SER A 157 4.19 -36.51 -22.11
N GLY A 158 3.40 -37.20 -22.94
CA GLY A 158 1.97 -37.40 -22.68
C GLY A 158 1.10 -36.14 -22.86
N VAL A 159 1.62 -35.08 -23.47
CA VAL A 159 0.83 -33.88 -23.82
C VAL A 159 -0.04 -34.21 -25.04
N PRO A 160 -1.35 -33.87 -25.03
CA PRO A 160 -2.21 -34.04 -26.19
C PRO A 160 -1.64 -33.35 -27.44
N ALA A 161 -1.72 -34.01 -28.59
CA ALA A 161 -1.06 -33.54 -29.82
C ALA A 161 -1.42 -32.10 -30.22
N GLY A 162 -2.67 -31.66 -30.00
CA GLY A 162 -3.08 -30.28 -30.27
C GLY A 162 -2.34 -29.25 -29.43
N LEU A 163 -2.19 -29.50 -28.14
CA LEU A 163 -1.45 -28.62 -27.21
C LEU A 163 0.05 -28.66 -27.47
N ALA A 164 0.60 -29.84 -27.79
CA ALA A 164 2.03 -30.02 -28.01
C ALA A 164 2.57 -29.23 -29.22
N VAL A 165 1.73 -29.01 -30.25
CA VAL A 165 2.13 -28.27 -31.46
C VAL A 165 2.18 -26.76 -31.21
N GLU A 166 1.27 -26.22 -30.41
CA GLU A 166 1.14 -24.77 -30.18
C GLU A 166 1.91 -24.29 -28.96
N ALA A 167 2.14 -25.16 -27.96
CA ALA A 167 2.80 -24.78 -26.72
C ALA A 167 4.31 -24.57 -26.90
N HIS A 168 4.76 -23.35 -26.61
CA HIS A 168 6.18 -23.02 -26.63
C HIS A 168 6.90 -23.36 -25.32
N SER A 169 6.26 -23.18 -24.17
CA SER A 169 6.83 -23.41 -22.84
C SER A 169 5.77 -23.93 -21.88
N ALA A 170 6.20 -24.38 -20.70
CA ALA A 170 5.28 -24.87 -19.68
C ALA A 170 5.78 -24.56 -18.27
N ILE A 171 4.85 -24.47 -17.31
CA ILE A 171 5.16 -24.45 -15.89
C ILE A 171 4.69 -25.78 -15.31
N ARG A 172 5.64 -26.54 -14.75
CA ARG A 172 5.36 -27.84 -14.12
C ARG A 172 5.30 -27.66 -12.61
N LEU A 173 4.14 -27.94 -12.04
CA LEU A 173 3.94 -28.01 -10.60
C LEU A 173 3.81 -29.48 -10.20
N ARG A 174 4.64 -29.95 -9.25
CA ARG A 174 4.46 -31.25 -8.62
C ARG A 174 3.78 -31.04 -7.28
N LEU A 175 2.59 -31.63 -7.14
CA LEU A 175 1.81 -31.58 -5.91
C LEU A 175 1.80 -32.96 -5.27
N LYS A 176 1.84 -32.98 -3.93
CA LYS A 176 1.69 -34.18 -3.14
C LYS A 176 0.64 -33.97 -2.07
N THR A 177 -0.20 -34.99 -1.89
CA THR A 177 -1.08 -35.06 -0.74
C THR A 177 -0.31 -35.48 0.52
N THR A 178 -0.65 -34.85 1.63
CA THR A 178 -0.16 -35.21 2.97
C THR A 178 -1.23 -36.05 3.70
N ALA A 179 -0.94 -36.50 4.92
CA ALA A 179 -1.88 -37.26 5.76
C ALA A 179 -2.46 -38.57 5.15
N GLY A 180 -1.81 -39.16 4.14
CA GLY A 180 -2.21 -40.45 3.56
C GLY A 180 -3.50 -40.41 2.72
N THR A 181 -4.02 -39.23 2.42
CA THR A 181 -5.20 -39.05 1.55
C THR A 181 -4.82 -39.04 0.07
N LEU A 182 -5.72 -39.48 -0.80
CA LEU A 182 -5.54 -39.40 -2.26
C LEU A 182 -6.20 -38.14 -2.82
N PHE A 183 -5.71 -37.64 -3.98
CA PHE A 183 -6.29 -36.45 -4.63
C PHE A 183 -7.79 -36.61 -4.95
N ASN A 184 -8.20 -37.80 -5.40
CA ASN A 184 -9.61 -38.10 -5.73
C ASN A 184 -10.56 -38.16 -4.52
N GLN A 185 -10.02 -38.12 -3.30
CA GLN A 185 -10.82 -38.07 -2.07
C GLN A 185 -11.05 -36.62 -1.61
N LEU A 186 -10.24 -35.67 -2.08
CA LEU A 186 -10.35 -34.27 -1.66
C LEU A 186 -11.55 -33.62 -2.36
N ALA A 187 -12.33 -32.85 -1.59
CA ALA A 187 -13.35 -31.96 -2.15
C ALA A 187 -12.73 -30.65 -2.72
N LEU A 188 -11.59 -30.77 -3.40
CA LEU A 188 -10.83 -29.64 -3.93
C LEU A 188 -11.43 -29.19 -5.26
N GLU A 189 -12.13 -28.06 -5.25
CA GLU A 189 -12.66 -27.43 -6.47
C GLU A 189 -11.73 -26.33 -7.00
N HIS A 190 -11.06 -25.61 -6.09
CA HIS A 190 -10.19 -24.48 -6.42
C HIS A 190 -8.86 -24.58 -5.68
N LEU A 191 -7.76 -24.41 -6.42
CA LEU A 191 -6.41 -24.32 -5.87
C LEU A 191 -5.88 -22.90 -6.06
N CYS A 192 -5.77 -22.14 -4.97
CA CYS A 192 -5.17 -20.81 -4.98
C CYS A 192 -3.65 -20.92 -4.80
N LEU A 193 -2.89 -20.29 -5.71
CA LEU A 193 -1.43 -20.26 -5.68
C LEU A 193 -0.94 -18.83 -5.49
N TYR A 194 -0.05 -18.63 -4.53
CA TYR A 194 0.62 -17.35 -4.30
C TYR A 194 2.00 -17.32 -4.98
N LEU A 195 2.23 -16.33 -5.84
CA LEU A 195 3.52 -16.13 -6.49
C LEU A 195 4.43 -15.26 -5.60
N GLY A 196 5.26 -15.92 -4.78
CA GLY A 196 5.88 -15.28 -3.62
C GLY A 196 7.03 -14.29 -3.83
N ARG A 197 7.50 -14.09 -5.07
CA ARG A 197 8.65 -13.21 -5.31
C ARG A 197 8.23 -11.95 -6.06
N PRO A 198 8.42 -10.74 -5.52
CA PRO A 198 8.17 -9.53 -6.30
C PRO A 198 9.19 -9.39 -7.43
N GLY A 199 8.78 -8.74 -8.52
CA GLY A 199 9.66 -8.37 -9.64
C GLY A 199 9.20 -8.87 -11.01
N ALA A 200 9.95 -8.45 -12.03
CA ALA A 200 9.61 -8.70 -13.44
C ALA A 200 9.36 -10.17 -13.80
N PRO A 201 10.13 -11.17 -13.32
CA PRO A 201 9.88 -12.57 -13.66
C PRO A 201 8.52 -13.07 -13.19
N THR A 202 8.10 -12.67 -11.98
CA THR A 202 6.82 -13.08 -11.42
C THR A 202 5.66 -12.42 -12.15
N LEU A 203 5.80 -11.14 -12.52
CA LEU A 203 4.81 -10.46 -13.35
C LEU A 203 4.68 -11.13 -14.73
N ALA A 204 5.80 -11.53 -15.35
CA ALA A 204 5.79 -12.24 -16.63
C ALA A 204 5.12 -13.61 -16.53
N VAL A 205 5.36 -14.36 -15.45
CA VAL A 205 4.66 -15.64 -15.18
C VAL A 205 3.18 -15.40 -14.95
N HIS A 206 2.81 -14.38 -14.16
CA HIS A 206 1.43 -14.02 -13.89
C HIS A 206 0.68 -13.63 -15.19
N GLU A 207 1.27 -12.78 -16.03
CA GLU A 207 0.74 -12.42 -17.34
C GLU A 207 0.58 -13.66 -18.24
N ALA A 208 1.61 -14.50 -18.32
CA ALA A 208 1.60 -15.71 -19.14
C ALA A 208 0.48 -16.68 -18.72
N LEU A 209 0.29 -16.89 -17.41
CA LEU A 209 -0.75 -17.75 -16.87
C LEU A 209 -2.16 -17.24 -17.18
N LEU A 210 -2.40 -15.93 -17.13
CA LEU A 210 -3.74 -15.36 -17.34
C LEU A 210 -4.10 -15.12 -18.81
N SER A 211 -3.12 -14.83 -19.66
CA SER A 211 -3.38 -14.36 -21.03
C SER A 211 -2.85 -15.26 -22.13
N ARG A 212 -1.89 -16.15 -21.83
CA ARG A 212 -1.19 -16.97 -22.83
C ARG A 212 -1.26 -18.48 -22.56
N THR A 213 -2.04 -18.90 -21.57
CA THR A 213 -2.23 -20.33 -21.29
C THR A 213 -3.05 -20.98 -22.40
N LEU A 214 -2.47 -22.01 -23.02
CA LEU A 214 -3.15 -22.81 -24.05
C LEU A 214 -3.94 -23.97 -23.45
N GLY A 215 -3.53 -24.48 -22.29
CA GLY A 215 -4.23 -25.52 -21.54
C GLY A 215 -3.51 -25.88 -20.26
N ILE A 216 -4.21 -26.55 -19.35
CA ILE A 216 -3.66 -27.11 -18.12
C ILE A 216 -3.76 -28.64 -18.21
N ILE A 217 -2.72 -29.32 -17.75
CA ILE A 217 -2.63 -30.77 -17.77
C ILE A 217 -2.43 -31.27 -16.34
N ALA A 218 -3.35 -32.09 -15.86
CA ALA A 218 -3.25 -32.78 -14.59
C ALA A 218 -2.99 -34.28 -14.82
N ARG A 219 -1.98 -34.83 -14.15
CA ARG A 219 -1.62 -36.25 -14.28
C ARG A 219 -0.98 -36.81 -13.00
N PRO A 220 -1.09 -38.12 -12.75
CA PRO A 220 -0.42 -38.79 -11.63
C PRO A 220 1.11 -38.71 -11.74
N SER A 221 1.80 -38.74 -10.60
CA SER A 221 3.27 -38.87 -10.57
C SER A 221 3.68 -40.34 -10.70
N GLY A 222 4.26 -40.75 -11.83
CA GLY A 222 4.86 -42.08 -11.93
C GLY A 222 4.91 -42.69 -13.33
N SER A 223 3.97 -42.35 -14.21
CA SER A 223 3.96 -42.82 -15.59
C SER A 223 3.41 -41.71 -16.50
N ASP A 224 4.02 -41.55 -17.68
CA ASP A 224 3.54 -40.61 -18.69
C ASP A 224 2.31 -41.12 -19.45
N ASP A 225 1.91 -42.39 -19.21
CA ASP A 225 0.83 -43.11 -19.88
C ASP A 225 -0.44 -43.27 -19.01
N ASP A 226 -0.41 -42.89 -17.72
CA ASP A 226 -1.50 -43.10 -16.74
C ASP A 226 -2.73 -42.19 -16.96
N GLY A 227 -2.86 -41.61 -18.15
CA GLY A 227 -3.93 -40.69 -18.50
C GLY A 227 -3.66 -39.26 -18.01
N CYS A 228 -4.03 -38.31 -18.86
CA CYS A 228 -3.93 -36.88 -18.60
C CYS A 228 -5.34 -36.29 -18.62
N GLU A 229 -5.70 -35.55 -17.59
CA GLU A 229 -6.88 -34.69 -17.62
C GLU A 229 -6.48 -33.33 -18.19
N VAL A 230 -7.20 -32.87 -19.21
CA VAL A 230 -7.00 -31.57 -19.83
C VAL A 230 -8.03 -30.61 -19.28
N ILE A 231 -7.57 -29.53 -18.68
CA ILE A 231 -8.41 -28.47 -18.11
C ILE A 231 -8.26 -27.23 -18.99
N GLU A 232 -9.40 -26.63 -19.34
CA GLU A 232 -9.44 -25.45 -20.19
C GLU A 232 -8.75 -24.25 -19.52
N PRO A 233 -8.02 -23.40 -20.28
CA PRO A 233 -7.31 -22.22 -19.75
C PRO A 233 -8.18 -21.27 -18.94
N GLY A 234 -9.47 -21.17 -19.26
CA GLY A 234 -10.43 -20.29 -18.59
C GLY A 234 -10.66 -20.63 -17.10
N HIS A 235 -10.15 -21.76 -16.61
CA HIS A 235 -10.16 -22.10 -15.19
C HIS A 235 -9.05 -21.41 -14.39
N ILE A 236 -8.09 -20.74 -15.05
CA ILE A 236 -7.14 -19.85 -14.37
C ILE A 236 -7.79 -18.48 -14.24
N SER A 237 -7.94 -18.01 -13.01
CA SER A 237 -8.39 -16.66 -12.71
C SER A 237 -7.51 -16.03 -11.64
N GLN A 238 -7.42 -14.71 -11.69
CA GLN A 238 -6.79 -13.94 -10.63
C GLN A 238 -7.81 -13.67 -9.53
N VAL A 239 -7.39 -13.87 -8.29
CA VAL A 239 -8.18 -13.60 -7.09
C VAL A 239 -8.00 -12.13 -6.67
N ASP A 240 -8.99 -11.56 -5.98
CA ASP A 240 -8.95 -10.21 -5.40
C ASP A 240 -8.91 -9.04 -6.41
N LEU A 241 -9.59 -9.16 -7.57
CA LEU A 241 -9.70 -8.10 -8.59
C LEU A 241 -11.00 -7.28 -8.52
N GLU A 242 -12.05 -7.79 -7.89
CA GLU A 242 -13.39 -7.19 -8.00
C GLU A 242 -13.52 -5.94 -7.09
N PRO A 243 -13.99 -4.79 -7.63
CA PRO A 243 -14.23 -3.60 -6.84
C PRO A 243 -15.29 -3.87 -5.77
N GLY A 244 -14.86 -3.91 -4.50
CA GLY A 244 -15.66 -4.37 -3.36
C GLY A 244 -14.96 -5.45 -2.52
N GLN A 245 -14.02 -6.19 -3.12
CA GLN A 245 -13.06 -7.04 -2.41
C GLN A 245 -11.92 -6.20 -1.79
N ASP A 246 -11.56 -5.06 -2.40
CA ASP A 246 -10.69 -4.03 -1.78
C ASP A 246 -11.28 -3.41 -0.50
N ALA A 247 -12.56 -3.64 -0.23
CA ALA A 247 -13.21 -3.26 1.02
C ALA A 247 -12.70 -4.11 2.23
N GLN A 248 -11.66 -4.90 2.04
CA GLN A 248 -10.89 -5.63 3.05
C GLN A 248 -10.10 -4.71 4.01
N LEU A 249 -9.81 -3.46 3.62
CA LEU A 249 -9.27 -2.42 4.51
C LEU A 249 -10.38 -1.53 5.10
N LYS A 250 -11.56 -2.12 5.38
CA LYS A 250 -12.62 -1.38 6.07
C LYS A 250 -12.12 -0.97 7.46
N PRO A 251 -12.30 0.31 7.86
CA PRO A 251 -12.11 0.68 9.25
C PRO A 251 -13.04 -0.16 10.13
N ARG A 252 -12.57 -0.53 11.32
CA ARG A 252 -13.39 -1.23 12.32
C ARG A 252 -14.70 -0.46 12.49
N ALA A 253 -15.82 -1.14 12.26
CA ALA A 253 -17.13 -0.60 12.60
C ALA A 253 -17.26 -0.61 14.13
N GLY A 254 -16.94 0.52 14.76
CA GLY A 254 -17.11 0.75 16.19
C GLY A 254 -15.80 0.84 16.96
N GLU A 255 -15.30 2.07 17.10
CA GLU A 255 -14.74 2.67 18.31
C GLU A 255 -15.11 4.16 18.32
#